data_AF-A0A8T4VYI8-F1
#
_entry.id   AF-A0A8T4VYI8-F1
#
_cell.length_a   1.000
_cell.length_b   1.000
_cell.length_c   1.000
_cell.angle_alpha   90.00
_cell.angle_beta   90.00
_cell.angle_gamma   90.00
#
_symmetry.space_group_name_H-M   'P 1'
#
loop_
_entity.id
_entity.type
_entity.pdbx_description
1 polymer ?
#
loop_
_entity_poly.entity_id
_entity_poly.type
_entity_poly.pdbx_seq_one_letter_code
_entity_poly.pdbx_strand_id
1 'polypeptide(L)' 'KLGVTPAAISQYLSGKRGKIKIIDGKILSEIKKSAGKIYENGESNILPETCRICKIMRKSGIFSFYCDVCVVETEED' A
#
# COMPACT_ATOMS: atom_id res chain seq x y z
N LYS A 1 2.02 -1.55 15.79
CA LYS A 1 1.23 -0.33 15.52
C LYS A 1 1.76 0.34 14.25
N LEU A 2 0.92 0.98 13.42
CA LEU A 2 1.35 1.58 12.14
C LEU A 2 2.21 2.86 12.28
N GLY A 3 2.53 3.32 13.50
CA GLY A 3 3.27 4.56 13.72
C GLY A 3 2.53 5.85 13.31
N VAL A 4 1.25 5.75 12.93
CA VAL A 4 0.42 6.89 12.50
C VAL A 4 -0.39 7.48 13.65
N THR A 5 -0.58 8.81 13.62
CA THR A 5 -1.42 9.49 14.61
C THR A 5 -2.91 9.38 14.24
N PRO A 6 -3.82 9.40 15.24
CA PRO A 6 -5.26 9.44 14.96
C PRO A 6 -5.68 10.63 14.08
N ALA A 7 -5.00 11.77 14.24
CA ALA A 7 -5.21 12.94 13.39
C ALA A 7 -4.88 12.66 11.91
N ALA A 8 -3.81 11.92 11.63
CA ALA A 8 -3.47 11.51 10.26
C ALA A 8 -4.56 10.60 9.67
N ILE A 9 -5.10 9.67 10.46
CA ILE A 9 -6.21 8.78 10.03
C ILE A 9 -7.46 9.61 9.69
N SER A 10 -7.84 10.55 10.55
CA SER A 10 -8.99 11.45 10.34
C SER A 10 -8.88 12.26 9.04
N GLN A 11 -7.67 12.66 8.64
CA GLN A 11 -7.44 13.38 7.38
C GLN A 11 -7.73 12.53 6.13
N TYR A 12 -7.45 11.22 6.17
CA TYR A 12 -7.84 10.31 5.08
C TYR A 12 -9.36 10.06 5.08
N LEU A 13 -9.97 9.83 6.26
CA LEU A 13 -11.42 9.60 6.37
C LEU A 13 -12.25 10.81 5.94
N SER A 14 -11.77 12.03 6.20
CA SER A 14 -12.43 13.27 5.76
C SER A 14 -12.15 13.63 4.30
N GLY A 15 -11.39 12.82 3.55
CA GLY A 15 -11.05 13.07 2.15
C GLY A 15 -10.09 14.26 1.93
N LYS A 16 -9.53 14.83 3.00
CA LYS A 16 -8.49 15.87 2.90
C LYS A 16 -7.20 15.31 2.29
N ARG A 17 -6.94 14.01 2.47
CA ARG A 17 -5.85 13.24 1.85
C ARG A 17 -6.41 12.02 1.13
N GLY A 18 -5.63 11.46 0.19
CA GLY A 18 -5.97 10.19 -0.47
C GLY A 18 -7.22 10.26 -1.37
N LYS A 19 -7.33 11.30 -2.21
CA LYS A 19 -8.48 11.51 -3.12
C LYS A 19 -8.63 10.47 -4.24
N ILE A 20 -7.73 9.49 -4.30
CA ILE A 20 -7.71 8.44 -5.33
C ILE A 20 -8.75 7.39 -4.95
N LYS A 21 -9.72 7.18 -5.85
CA LYS A 21 -10.68 6.09 -5.71
C LYS A 21 -10.13 4.84 -6.39
N ILE A 22 -9.93 3.78 -5.63
CA ILE A 22 -9.58 2.46 -6.15
C ILE A 22 -10.90 1.76 -6.49
N ILE A 23 -11.19 1.62 -7.78
CA ILE A 23 -12.44 1.02 -8.28
C ILE A 23 -12.27 -0.49 -8.53
N ASP A 24 -11.02 -0.95 -8.69
CA ASP A 24 -10.71 -2.35 -8.93
C ASP A 24 -10.94 -3.20 -7.66
N GLY A 25 -11.92 -4.10 -7.73
CA GLY A 25 -12.27 -5.02 -6.64
C GLY A 25 -11.16 -6.02 -6.28
N LYS A 26 -10.31 -6.43 -7.23
CA LYS A 26 -9.17 -7.32 -6.95
C LYS A 26 -8.14 -6.60 -6.11
N ILE A 27 -7.82 -5.34 -6.46
CA ILE A 27 -6.86 -4.53 -5.72
C ILE A 27 -7.38 -4.22 -4.32
N LEU A 28 -8.67 -3.90 -4.19
CA LEU A 28 -9.31 -3.73 -2.87
C LEU A 28 -9.22 -5.00 -2.01
N SER A 29 -9.41 -6.18 -2.60
CA SER A 29 -9.25 -7.46 -1.90
C SER A 29 -7.82 -7.66 -1.40
N GLU A 30 -6.83 -7.38 -2.25
CA GLU A 30 -5.42 -7.48 -1.89
C GLU A 30 -5.02 -6.51 -0.78
N ILE A 31 -5.55 -5.28 -0.81
CA ILE A 31 -5.34 -4.29 0.26
C ILE A 31 -5.90 -4.80 1.59
N LYS A 32 -7.13 -5.35 1.58
CA LYS A 32 -7.74 -5.93 2.79
C LYS A 32 -6.93 -7.09 3.35
N LYS A 33 -6.46 -7.99 2.47
CA LYS A 33 -5.59 -9.12 2.86
C LYS A 33 -4.29 -8.63 3.50
N SER A 34 -3.67 -7.61 2.92
CA SER A 34 -2.44 -7.00 3.43
C SER A 34 -2.66 -6.36 4.80
N ALA A 35 -3.76 -5.62 4.96
CA ALA A 35 -4.12 -5.01 6.23
C ALA A 35 -4.35 -6.06 7.34
N GLY A 36 -5.00 -7.18 7.02
CA GLY A 36 -5.15 -8.32 7.94
C GLY A 36 -3.81 -8.88 8.39
N LYS A 37 -2.90 -9.15 7.45
CA LYS A 37 -1.55 -9.64 7.77
C LYS A 37 -0.74 -8.66 8.63
N ILE A 38 -0.84 -7.36 8.37
CA ILE A 38 -0.17 -6.33 9.18
C ILE A 38 -0.77 -6.29 10.59
N TYR A 39 -2.08 -6.43 10.72
CA TYR A 39 -2.76 -6.48 12.00
C TYR A 39 -2.35 -7.70 12.82
N GLU A 40 -2.28 -8.88 12.20
CA GLU A 40 -1.93 -10.15 12.85
C GLU A 40 -0.44 -10.27 13.18
N ASN A 41 0.43 -9.91 12.22
CA ASN A 41 1.87 -10.19 12.31
C ASN A 41 2.71 -8.96 12.73
N GLY A 42 2.07 -7.82 12.98
CA GLY A 42 2.71 -6.65 13.56
C GLY A 42 3.61 -5.84 12.62
N GLU A 43 4.53 -5.06 13.21
CA GLU A 43 5.24 -3.97 12.55
C GLU A 43 6.21 -4.40 11.46
N SER A 44 6.81 -5.59 11.59
CA SER A 44 7.71 -6.18 10.60
C SER A 44 7.04 -6.40 9.24
N ASN A 45 5.71 -6.50 9.20
CA ASN A 45 4.95 -6.74 7.98
C ASN A 45 4.48 -5.47 7.27
N ILE A 46 4.65 -4.29 7.89
CA ILE A 46 4.18 -3.02 7.31
C ILE A 46 4.89 -2.75 5.98
N LEU A 47 6.23 -2.76 5.98
CA LEU A 47 7.02 -2.52 4.77
C LEU A 47 6.80 -3.57 3.67
N PRO A 48 6.94 -4.90 3.92
CA PRO A 48 6.79 -5.88 2.85
C PRO A 48 5.39 -5.89 2.23
N GLU A 49 4.33 -5.76 3.04
CA GLU A 49 2.97 -5.74 2.52
C GLU A 49 2.64 -4.41 1.81
N THR A 50 3.17 -3.28 2.29
CA THR A 50 3.03 -1.99 1.59
C THR A 50 3.74 -2.02 0.24
N CYS A 51 4.97 -2.54 0.17
CA CYS A 51 5.71 -2.72 -1.08
C CYS A 51 5.00 -3.69 -2.05
N ARG A 52 4.42 -4.78 -1.53
CA ARG A 52 3.65 -5.74 -2.32
C ARG A 52 2.45 -5.09 -3.01
N ILE A 53 1.65 -4.32 -2.25
CA ILE A 53 0.52 -3.56 -2.80
C ILE A 53 1.01 -2.51 -3.80
N CYS A 54 2.09 -1.79 -3.50
CA CYS A 54 2.69 -0.82 -4.42
C CYS A 54 3.03 -1.46 -5.78
N LYS A 55 3.65 -2.65 -5.79
CA LYS A 55 3.96 -3.40 -7.03
C LYS A 55 2.70 -3.79 -7.81
N ILE A 56 1.66 -4.26 -7.13
CA ILE A 56 0.37 -4.59 -7.77
C ILE A 56 -0.25 -3.35 -8.43
N MET A 57 -0.31 -2.24 -7.69
CA MET A 57 -0.94 -1.01 -8.18
C MET A 57 -0.18 -0.33 -9.33
N ARG A 58 1.14 -0.51 -9.41
CA ARG A 58 1.95 -0.10 -10.56
C ARG A 58 1.66 -0.94 -11.79
N LYS A 59 1.64 -2.27 -11.64
CA LYS A 59 1.32 -3.19 -12.74
C LYS A 59 -0.08 -2.93 -13.31
N SER A 60 -1.02 -2.48 -12.47
CA SER A 60 -2.37 -2.12 -12.89
C SER A 60 -2.51 -0.68 -13.41
N GLY A 61 -1.43 0.11 -13.48
CA GLY A 61 -1.45 1.48 -14.00
C GLY A 61 -2.17 2.52 -13.12
N ILE A 62 -2.50 2.20 -11.86
CA ILE A 62 -3.21 3.13 -10.95
C ILE A 62 -2.25 4.18 -10.39
N PHE A 63 -0.98 3.82 -10.22
CA PHE A 63 0.07 4.73 -9.78
C PHE A 63 1.23 4.72 -10.78
N SER A 64 1.56 5.89 -11.32
CA SER A 64 2.69 6.10 -12.23
C SER A 64 3.99 6.52 -11.50
N PHE A 65 3.96 6.63 -10.16
CA PHE A 65 5.13 7.11 -9.41
C PHE A 65 6.16 5.99 -9.19
N TYR A 66 7.42 6.32 -9.50
CA TYR A 66 8.59 5.52 -9.16
C TYR A 66 8.77 5.47 -7.64
N CYS A 67 9.32 4.37 -7.12
CA CYS A 67 9.61 4.21 -5.68
C CYS A 67 11.08 3.85 -5.62
N ASP A 68 11.80 4.75 -5.00
CA ASP A 68 13.24 4.74 -4.79
C ASP A 68 13.66 3.54 -3.93
N VAL A 69 12.73 3.02 -3.12
CA VAL A 69 12.94 1.83 -2.25
C VAL A 69 12.73 0.53 -3.03
N CYS A 70 11.93 0.55 -4.09
CA CYS A 70 11.70 -0.62 -4.94
C CYS A 70 12.76 -0.65 -6.05
N VAL A 71 14.03 -0.80 -5.68
CA VAL A 71 15.06 -1.18 -6.65
C VAL A 71 14.66 -2.55 -7.17
N VAL A 72 14.29 -2.60 -8.43
CA VAL A 72 14.01 -3.87 -9.10
C VAL A 72 15.37 -4.54 -9.18
N GLU A 73 15.58 -5.64 -8.43
CA GLU A 73 16.60 -6.60 -8.81
C GLU A 73 16.17 -7.11 -10.20
N THR A 74 16.75 -6.50 -11.22
CA THR A 74 16.85 -7.12 -12.53
C THR A 74 17.76 -8.31 -12.33
N GLU A 75 17.19 -9.51 -12.21
CA GLU A 75 17.92 -10.72 -12.62
C GLU A 75 18.34 -10.49 -14.07
N GLU A 76 19.61 -10.14 -14.27
CA GLU A 76 20.29 -10.20 -15.57
C GLU A 76 20.40 -11.67 -15.99
N ASP A 77 19.85 -11.94 -17.18
CA ASP A 77 20.10 -13.06 -18.13
C ASP A 77 20.38 -14.48 -17.62
#